data_AF-A0A7N2L6F1-F1
#
_entry.id   AF-A0A7N2L6F1-F1
#
_cell.length_a   1.000
_cell.length_b   1.000
_cell.length_c   1.000
_cell.angle_alpha   90.00
_cell.angle_beta   90.00
_cell.angle_gamma   90.00
#
_symmetry.space_group_name_H-M   'P 1'
#
loop_
_entity.id
_entity.type
_entity.pdbx_description
1 polymer ?
#
loop_
_entity_poly.entity_id
_entity_poly.type
_entity_poly.pdbx_seq_one_letter_code
_entity_poly.pdbx_strand_id
1 'polypeptide(L)'
;MGLIPQGEQFWTFDNSSFEGNLGLCGPPLSKKCGHSEIPTFEPSKESSFGEWFNWKVVVIGYACGFVIGLVTGHVIISKRPNWFVRTFRVNLRRQR
;
A
#
# COMPACT_ATOMS: atom_id res chain seq x y z
N MET A 1 13.57 3.36 -18.28
CA MET A 1 14.82 3.69 -18.98
C MET A 1 14.55 4.86 -19.91
N GLY A 2 15.36 5.91 -19.84
CA GLY A 2 15.16 7.18 -20.52
C GLY A 2 16.32 7.50 -21.44
N LEU A 3 16.00 8.05 -22.61
CA LEU A 3 16.97 8.53 -23.58
C LEU A 3 17.65 9.81 -23.06
N ILE A 4 18.96 9.90 -23.20
CA ILE A 4 19.68 11.16 -22.93
C ILE A 4 19.18 12.23 -23.93
N PRO A 5 18.71 13.39 -23.44
CA PRO A 5 18.31 14.51 -24.30
C PRO A 5 19.44 14.88 -25.26
N GLN A 6 19.12 14.99 -26.54
CA GLN A 6 20.09 15.33 -27.57
C GLN A 6 20.19 16.85 -27.66
N GLY A 7 21.38 17.38 -27.44
CA GLY A 7 21.67 18.81 -27.56
C GLY A 7 23.17 19.06 -27.45
N GLU A 8 23.63 20.16 -28.06
CA GLU A 8 25.06 20.52 -28.12
C GLU A 8 25.73 20.53 -26.73
N GLN A 9 24.99 20.92 -25.68
CA GLN A 9 25.49 20.93 -24.30
C GLN A 9 25.84 19.53 -23.76
N PHE A 10 25.19 18.47 -24.23
CA PHE A 10 25.41 17.11 -23.72
C PHE A 10 26.55 16.38 -24.45
N TRP A 11 26.87 16.82 -25.67
CA TRP A 11 27.96 16.26 -26.47
C TRP A 11 29.36 16.75 -26.07
N THR A 12 29.44 17.83 -25.31
CA THR A 12 30.72 18.36 -24.80
C THR A 12 31.26 17.59 -23.60
N PHE A 13 30.42 16.78 -22.94
CA PHE A 13 30.81 15.94 -21.83
C PHE A 13 31.32 14.59 -22.31
N ASP A 14 32.38 14.09 -21.67
CA ASP A 14 32.89 12.76 -21.94
C ASP A 14 31.85 11.69 -21.59
N ASN A 15 31.82 10.60 -22.36
CA ASN A 15 30.87 9.51 -22.18
C ASN A 15 30.90 8.92 -20.75
N SER A 16 32.07 8.90 -20.12
CA SER A 16 32.24 8.47 -18.72
C SER A 16 31.40 9.28 -17.72
N SER A 17 31.06 10.53 -18.05
CA SER A 17 30.20 11.40 -17.21
C SER A 17 28.78 10.85 -17.06
N PHE A 18 28.34 10.04 -18.02
CA PHE A 18 27.01 9.43 -18.05
C PHE A 18 27.03 7.99 -17.52
N GLU A 19 28.21 7.40 -17.32
CA GLU A 19 28.39 6.05 -16.82
C GLU A 19 28.01 5.97 -15.32
N GLY A 20 27.31 4.92 -14.91
CA GLY A 20 26.83 4.74 -13.53
C GLY A 20 25.47 5.39 -13.21
N ASN A 21 24.94 6.26 -14.07
CA ASN A 21 23.58 6.80 -13.92
C ASN A 21 22.53 5.75 -14.26
N LEU A 22 21.83 5.25 -13.24
CA LEU A 22 20.78 4.26 -13.41
C LEU A 22 19.64 4.82 -14.24
N GLY A 23 19.25 4.06 -15.27
CA GLY A 23 18.10 4.37 -16.11
C GLY A 23 18.40 5.21 -17.35
N LEU A 24 19.62 5.72 -17.56
CA LEU A 24 20.01 6.36 -18.83
C LEU A 24 20.34 5.31 -19.92
N CYS A 25 20.05 5.68 -21.17
CA CYS A 25 20.43 4.96 -22.39
C CYS A 25 20.50 5.93 -23.59
N GLY A 26 21.12 5.48 -24.68
CA GLY A 26 21.33 6.27 -25.90
C GLY A 26 22.63 7.08 -25.91
N PRO A 27 22.99 7.69 -27.04
CA PRO A 27 24.25 8.40 -27.21
C PRO A 27 24.41 9.55 -26.20
N PRO A 28 25.62 9.79 -25.65
CA PRO A 28 26.91 9.19 -26.03
C PRO A 28 27.18 7.78 -25.46
N LEU A 29 26.31 7.23 -24.60
CA LEU A 29 26.48 5.87 -24.06
C LEU A 29 26.33 4.80 -25.16
N SER A 30 27.16 3.76 -25.09
CA SER A 30 27.05 2.57 -25.96
C SER A 30 25.78 1.74 -25.67
N LYS A 31 25.17 1.97 -24.50
CA LYS A 31 23.92 1.32 -24.09
C LYS A 31 22.75 1.82 -24.93
N LYS A 32 22.37 1.06 -25.95
CA LYS A 32 21.20 1.36 -26.79
C LYS A 32 19.92 1.33 -25.95
N CYS A 33 19.04 2.33 -26.15
CA CYS A 33 17.66 2.19 -25.70
C CYS A 33 16.99 1.13 -26.58
N GLY A 34 16.49 0.05 -25.97
CA GLY A 34 15.71 -0.93 -26.72
C GLY A 34 14.39 -0.32 -27.19
N HIS A 35 13.91 -0.71 -28.36
CA HIS A 35 12.48 -0.67 -28.68
C HIS A 35 11.80 -1.80 -27.90
N SER A 36 11.91 -1.75 -26.59
CA SER A 36 10.87 -2.31 -25.76
C SER A 36 9.78 -1.27 -25.88
N GLU A 37 8.65 -1.67 -26.49
CA GLU A 37 7.34 -1.10 -26.23
C GLU A 37 7.40 -0.36 -24.89
N ILE A 38 7.02 0.92 -24.92
CA ILE A 38 6.79 1.76 -23.74
C ILE A 38 6.66 0.82 -22.55
N PRO A 39 7.61 0.79 -21.59
CA PRO A 39 7.25 0.24 -20.31
C PRO A 39 6.17 1.20 -19.86
N THR A 40 4.93 0.87 -20.23
CA THR A 40 3.69 1.30 -19.63
C THR A 40 4.08 1.26 -18.20
N PHE A 41 4.29 2.46 -17.62
CA PHE A 41 4.73 2.67 -16.25
C PHE A 41 4.36 1.40 -15.51
N GLU A 42 5.32 0.48 -15.33
CA GLU A 42 4.99 -0.70 -14.54
C GLU A 42 4.49 -0.04 -13.28
N PRO A 43 3.22 -0.25 -12.88
CA PRO A 43 2.72 0.43 -11.72
C PRO A 43 3.75 0.05 -10.68
N SER A 44 4.46 1.06 -10.17
CA SER A 44 5.46 0.87 -9.16
C SER A 44 4.79 -0.08 -8.18
N LYS A 45 5.48 -1.16 -7.81
CA LYS A 45 4.96 -2.20 -6.91
C LYS A 45 4.38 -1.64 -5.59
N GLU A 46 4.43 -0.34 -5.41
CA GLU A 46 3.64 0.52 -4.53
C GLU A 46 2.12 0.32 -4.57
N SER A 47 1.48 0.11 -5.74
CA SER A 47 0.02 -0.10 -5.77
C SER A 47 -0.38 -1.49 -5.25
N SER A 48 0.41 -2.52 -5.58
CA SER A 48 0.21 -3.88 -5.06
C SER A 48 0.53 -3.99 -3.58
N PHE A 49 1.56 -3.28 -3.10
CA PHE A 49 1.91 -3.27 -1.68
C PHE A 49 0.84 -2.57 -0.84
N GLY A 50 0.33 -1.41 -1.29
CA GLY A 50 -0.72 -0.66 -0.60
C GLY A 50 -2.07 -1.38 -0.57
N GLU A 51 -2.50 -1.97 -1.69
CA GLU A 51 -3.79 -2.69 -1.76
C GLU A 51 -3.77 -3.99 -0.91
N TRP A 52 -2.64 -4.72 -0.90
CA TRP A 52 -2.47 -5.87 -0.03
C TRP A 52 -2.37 -5.48 1.46
N PHE A 53 -1.77 -4.33 1.78
CA PHE A 53 -1.70 -3.81 3.14
C PHE A 53 -3.09 -3.47 3.70
N ASN A 54 -3.96 -2.86 2.87
CA ASN A 54 -5.28 -2.42 3.30
C ASN A 54 -6.14 -3.57 3.83
N TRP A 55 -6.28 -4.67 3.07
CA TRP A 55 -7.12 -5.79 3.52
C TRP A 55 -6.53 -6.54 4.72
N LYS A 56 -5.19 -6.62 4.81
CA LYS A 56 -4.50 -7.26 5.93
C LYS A 56 -4.74 -6.51 7.24
N VAL A 57 -4.67 -5.18 7.22
CA VAL A 57 -4.98 -4.35 8.39
C VAL A 57 -6.42 -4.57 8.85
N VAL A 58 -7.36 -4.67 7.92
CA VAL A 58 -8.77 -4.96 8.24
C VAL A 58 -8.93 -6.34 8.91
N VAL A 59 -8.29 -7.39 8.39
CA VAL A 59 -8.38 -8.73 8.99
C VAL A 59 -7.74 -8.80 10.36
N ILE A 60 -6.56 -8.18 10.54
CA ILE A 60 -5.88 -8.13 11.84
C ILE A 60 -6.74 -7.36 12.85
N GLY A 61 -7.28 -6.21 12.44
CA GLY A 61 -8.20 -5.42 13.25
C GLY A 61 -9.46 -6.20 13.65
N TYR A 62 -10.07 -6.93 12.71
CA TYR A 62 -11.23 -7.76 12.98
C TYR A 62 -10.91 -8.91 13.95
N ALA A 63 -9.82 -9.64 13.72
CA ALA A 63 -9.43 -10.77 14.57
C ALA A 63 -9.12 -10.32 16.01
N CYS A 64 -8.28 -9.29 16.18
CA CYS A 64 -7.96 -8.75 17.49
C CYS A 64 -9.18 -8.12 18.16
N GLY A 65 -9.96 -7.33 17.42
CA GLY A 65 -11.17 -6.69 17.92
C GLY A 65 -12.24 -7.69 18.37
N PHE A 66 -12.42 -8.79 17.63
CA PHE A 66 -13.37 -9.84 17.99
C PHE A 66 -13.01 -10.52 19.31
N VAL A 67 -11.73 -10.88 19.49
CA VAL A 67 -11.25 -11.50 20.74
C VAL A 67 -11.45 -10.56 21.92
N ILE A 68 -11.05 -9.28 21.78
CA ILE A 68 -11.23 -8.28 22.84
C ILE A 68 -12.72 -8.06 23.15
N GLY A 69 -13.55 -7.99 22.12
CA GLY A 69 -15.00 -7.82 22.25
C GLY A 69 -15.65 -8.98 23.00
N LEU A 70 -15.30 -10.22 22.69
CA LEU A 70 -15.80 -11.41 23.39
C LEU A 70 -15.38 -11.41 24.86
N VAL A 71 -14.11 -11.13 25.16
CA VAL A 71 -13.62 -11.11 26.55
C VAL A 71 -14.33 -10.02 27.34
N THR A 72 -14.37 -8.79 26.82
CA THR A 72 -14.98 -7.65 27.50
C THR A 72 -16.49 -7.86 27.66
N GLY A 73 -17.17 -8.33 26.62
CA GLY A 73 -18.59 -8.67 26.66
C GLY A 73 -18.89 -9.77 27.69
N HIS A 74 -18.10 -10.83 27.71
CA HIS A 74 -18.25 -11.92 28.67
C HIS A 74 -18.05 -11.44 30.10
N VAL A 75 -17.04 -10.61 30.37
CA VAL A 75 -16.80 -10.01 31.69
C VAL A 75 -17.98 -9.13 32.11
N ILE A 76 -18.50 -8.27 31.24
CA ILE A 76 -19.64 -7.39 31.56
C ILE A 76 -20.90 -8.22 31.85
N ILE A 77 -21.20 -9.23 31.02
CA ILE A 77 -22.35 -10.11 31.21
C ILE A 77 -22.22 -10.89 32.52
N SER A 78 -21.03 -11.43 32.81
CA SER A 78 -20.77 -12.21 34.03
C SER A 78 -20.82 -11.35 35.30
N LYS A 79 -20.23 -10.15 35.27
CA LYS A 79 -20.14 -9.27 36.45
C LYS A 79 -21.42 -8.47 36.71
N ARG A 80 -22.18 -8.13 35.67
CA ARG A 80 -23.37 -7.26 35.77
C ARG A 80 -24.53 -7.76 34.87
N PRO A 81 -25.00 -9.01 35.03
CA PRO A 81 -26.03 -9.59 34.17
C PRO A 81 -27.35 -8.80 34.21
N ASN A 82 -27.76 -8.33 35.40
CA ASN A 82 -29.01 -7.58 35.57
C ASN A 82 -28.99 -6.22 34.87
N TRP A 83 -27.86 -5.50 34.90
CA TRP A 83 -27.70 -4.24 34.17
C TRP A 83 -27.71 -4.49 32.66
N PHE A 84 -26.96 -5.49 32.20
CA PHE A 84 -26.90 -5.86 30.79
C PHE A 84 -28.29 -6.22 30.25
N VAL A 85 -28.98 -7.16 30.90
CA VAL A 85 -30.34 -7.56 30.52
C VAL A 85 -31.27 -6.35 30.58
N ARG A 86 -31.21 -5.48 31.59
CA ARG A 86 -32.10 -4.31 31.66
C ARG A 86 -31.88 -3.34 30.49
N THR A 87 -30.63 -3.04 30.14
CA THR A 87 -30.32 -2.14 29.01
C THR A 87 -30.75 -2.73 27.67
N PHE A 88 -30.37 -3.98 27.38
CA PHE A 88 -30.70 -4.63 26.10
C PHE A 88 -32.18 -5.06 26.01
N ARG A 89 -32.81 -5.51 27.10
CA ARG A 89 -34.25 -5.80 27.15
C ARG A 89 -35.09 -4.54 26.99
N VAL A 90 -34.62 -3.39 27.46
CA VAL A 90 -35.28 -2.10 27.21
C VAL A 90 -35.15 -1.69 25.74
N ASN A 91 -33.96 -1.87 25.14
CA ASN A 91 -33.78 -1.61 23.70
C ASN A 91 -34.64 -2.54 22.82
N LEU A 92 -34.74 -3.83 23.14
CA LEU A 92 -35.59 -4.79 22.41
C LEU A 92 -37.09 -4.48 22.53
N ARG A 93 -37.54 -3.90 23.66
CA ARG A 93 -38.94 -3.43 23.81
C ARG A 93 -39.21 -2.10 23.11
N ARG A 94 -38.19 -1.30 22.82
CA ARG A 94 -38.34 -0.02 22.10
C ARG A 94 -38.31 -0.19 20.57
N GLN A 95 -37.80 -1.33 20.10
CA GLN A 95 -37.74 -1.71 18.67
C GLN A 95 -38.96 -2.51 18.18
N ARG A 96 -39.95 -2.75 19.04
CA ARG A 96 -41.26 -3.33 18.70
C ARG A 96 -42.34 -2.29 18.98
#